data_AF-A0A2W7NDP0-F1
#
_entry.id   AF-A0A2W7NDP0-F1
#
_cell.length_a   1.000
_cell.length_b   1.000
_cell.length_c   1.000
_cell.angle_alpha   90.00
_cell.angle_beta   90.00
_cell.angle_gamma   90.00
#
_symmetry.space_group_name_H-M   'P 1'
#
loop_
_entity.id
_entity.type
_entity.pdbx_description
1 polymer ?
#
loop_
_entity_poly.entity_id
_entity_poly.type
_entity_poly.pdbx_seq_one_letter_code
_entity_poly.pdbx_strand_id
1 'polypeptide(L)'
;MPSLVTLRFCRSTAKDFKELLTRCKRFDGFSQDGDRYQLSITSPNELLQHWSDFMVLATRLPKLSGSSATFMGDDVVPFTPELFYKIQDSLYYCYHNGYQSTSFRGQFCDSDWGCKHLNKMLRYLPADRWQSVRHWYRYGRYVAGEWMIDKGAIFQALKTEAELKRLSVCPVFSLQSIKAIVDQLPDKITIDHTWQVLTRSEVTERGIVDVPYMILPNPPVQHDIEPFSDAPDEDVPPPMPNVADVDKWTEEEINRFLDGMKR
;
A
#
# COMPACT_ATOMS: atom_id res chain seq x y z
N MET A 1 3.72 23.63 -7.12
CA MET A 1 3.14 22.39 -6.58
C MET A 1 3.63 22.20 -5.16
N PRO A 2 2.82 21.65 -4.24
CA PRO A 2 3.31 21.29 -2.90
C PRO A 2 4.46 20.27 -3.02
N SER A 3 5.45 20.36 -2.14
CA SER A 3 6.57 19.42 -2.10
C SER A 3 6.07 18.00 -1.77
N LEU A 4 6.63 16.99 -2.45
CA LEU A 4 6.35 15.58 -2.19
C LEU A 4 6.85 15.17 -0.79
N VAL A 5 8.10 15.53 -0.47
CA VAL A 5 8.69 15.36 0.86
C VAL A 5 9.28 16.69 1.27
N THR A 6 9.07 17.11 2.52
CA THR A 6 9.90 18.14 3.14
C THR A 6 10.49 17.60 4.42
N LEU A 7 11.81 17.71 4.58
CA LEU A 7 12.51 17.41 5.83
C LEU A 7 13.03 18.71 6.41
N ARG A 8 12.77 18.97 7.69
CA ARG A 8 13.25 20.15 8.41
C ARG A 8 14.02 19.70 9.63
N PHE A 9 15.18 20.29 9.87
CA PHE A 9 16.02 19.94 11.00
C PHE A 9 16.95 21.10 11.36
N CYS A 10 17.45 21.08 12.59
CA CYS A 10 18.39 22.07 13.08
C CYS A 10 19.82 21.54 13.06
N ARG A 11 20.78 22.46 13.21
CA ARG A 11 22.17 22.10 13.45
C ARG A 11 22.29 21.10 14.60
N SER A 12 23.08 20.07 14.39
CA SER A 12 23.34 19.03 15.38
C SER A 12 24.84 18.86 15.64
N THR A 13 25.17 18.39 16.84
CA THR A 13 26.52 17.94 17.23
C THR A 13 26.78 16.47 16.91
N ALA A 14 25.80 15.77 16.31
CA ALA A 14 25.95 14.39 15.88
C ALA A 14 27.14 14.24 14.93
N LYS A 15 27.93 13.17 15.12
CA LYS A 15 29.19 12.94 14.39
C LYS A 15 28.98 12.85 12.88
N ASP A 16 27.83 12.36 12.46
CA ASP A 16 27.42 12.16 11.08
C ASP A 16 26.70 13.37 10.45
N PHE A 17 26.52 14.48 11.19
CA PHE A 17 25.77 15.64 10.70
C PHE A 17 26.35 16.22 9.39
N LYS A 18 27.68 16.27 9.26
CA LYS A 18 28.34 16.74 8.03
C LYS A 18 28.05 15.82 6.83
N GLU A 19 27.93 14.53 7.07
CA GLU A 19 27.56 13.54 6.04
C GLU A 19 26.11 13.78 5.60
N LEU A 20 25.18 13.97 6.55
CA LEU A 20 23.78 14.29 6.26
C LEU A 20 23.65 15.53 5.38
N LEU A 21 24.38 16.61 5.70
CA LEU A 21 24.39 17.82 4.88
C LEU A 21 24.93 17.57 3.47
N THR A 22 25.96 16.72 3.33
CA THR A 22 26.53 16.38 2.02
C THR A 22 25.51 15.64 1.15
N ARG A 23 24.70 14.76 1.76
CA ARG A 23 23.62 14.05 1.05
C ARG A 23 22.46 14.98 0.70
N CYS A 24 22.04 15.85 1.62
CA CYS A 24 20.98 16.82 1.34
C CYS A 24 21.33 17.73 0.15
N LYS A 25 22.60 18.14 0.00
CA LYS A 25 23.07 18.97 -1.12
C LYS A 25 22.99 18.30 -2.50
N ARG A 26 22.70 17.00 -2.57
CA ARG A 26 22.49 16.30 -3.84
C ARG A 26 21.09 16.54 -4.43
N PHE A 27 20.18 17.06 -3.61
CA PHE A 27 18.83 17.41 -4.02
C PHE A 27 18.76 18.90 -4.32
N ASP A 28 17.95 19.26 -5.32
CA ASP A 28 17.86 20.64 -5.82
C ASP A 28 17.17 21.56 -4.80
N GLY A 29 16.22 21.01 -4.04
CA GLY A 29 15.44 21.76 -3.06
C GLY A 29 16.05 21.88 -1.66
N PHE A 30 17.36 21.69 -1.52
CA PHE A 30 18.05 21.90 -0.26
C PHE A 30 18.32 23.39 0.01
N SER A 31 18.01 23.84 1.22
CA SER A 31 18.22 25.22 1.66
C SER A 31 18.65 25.27 3.13
N GLN A 32 19.35 26.35 3.47
CA GLN A 32 19.86 26.62 4.81
C GLN A 32 19.59 28.09 5.16
N ASP A 33 19.05 28.31 6.36
CA ASP A 33 18.87 29.63 6.97
C ASP A 33 19.45 29.60 8.39
N GLY A 34 20.68 30.10 8.54
CA GLY A 34 21.44 30.01 9.79
C GLY A 34 21.65 28.56 10.24
N ASP A 35 21.11 28.23 11.41
CA ASP A 35 21.16 26.87 12.00
C ASP A 35 19.95 26.00 11.63
N ARG A 36 19.06 26.48 10.73
CA ARG A 36 17.90 25.73 10.24
C ARG A 36 18.16 25.23 8.83
N TYR A 37 17.83 23.96 8.61
CA TYR A 37 18.02 23.27 7.33
C TYR A 37 16.69 22.72 6.85
N GLN A 38 16.44 22.86 5.55
CA GLN A 38 15.26 22.32 4.90
C GLN A 38 15.65 21.63 3.60
N LEU A 39 15.14 20.42 3.41
CA LEU A 39 15.18 19.70 2.14
C LEU A 39 13.75 19.56 1.62
N SER A 40 13.46 20.13 0.46
CA SER A 40 12.15 20.01 -0.20
C SER A 40 12.29 19.26 -1.52
N ILE A 41 11.79 18.02 -1.56
CA ILE A 41 11.81 17.19 -2.77
C ILE A 41 10.45 17.36 -3.44
N THR A 42 10.44 17.84 -4.68
CA THR A 42 9.20 18.23 -5.37
C THR A 42 8.72 17.20 -6.38
N SER A 43 9.62 16.37 -6.91
CA SER A 43 9.28 15.37 -7.92
C SER A 43 9.61 13.95 -7.46
N PRO A 44 8.77 12.95 -7.80
CA PRO A 44 9.09 11.54 -7.59
C PRO A 44 10.37 11.12 -8.32
N ASN A 45 10.65 11.67 -9.51
CA ASN A 45 11.85 11.34 -10.28
C ASN A 45 13.14 11.72 -9.55
N GLU A 46 13.20 12.94 -8.98
CA GLU A 46 14.34 13.39 -8.17
C GLU A 46 14.54 12.47 -6.95
N LEU A 47 13.44 12.15 -6.26
CA LEU A 47 13.47 11.24 -5.11
C LEU A 47 14.07 9.87 -5.47
N LEU A 48 13.67 9.32 -6.61
CA LEU A 48 14.13 8.02 -7.09
C LEU A 48 15.57 8.04 -7.59
N GLN A 49 15.99 9.13 -8.25
CA GLN A 49 17.37 9.31 -8.69
C GLN A 49 18.35 9.35 -7.52
N HIS A 50 17.92 9.94 -6.39
CA HIS A 50 18.70 10.05 -5.17
C HIS A 50 18.18 9.13 -4.05
N TRP A 51 17.61 7.98 -4.42
CA TRP A 51 16.92 7.10 -3.47
C TRP A 51 17.82 6.61 -2.32
N SER A 52 19.07 6.24 -2.62
CA SER A 52 20.02 5.79 -1.59
C SER A 52 20.33 6.90 -0.57
N ASP A 53 20.52 8.12 -1.04
CA ASP A 53 20.73 9.28 -0.18
C ASP A 53 19.48 9.60 0.65
N PHE A 54 18.31 9.54 0.01
CA PHE A 54 17.04 9.74 0.70
C PHE A 54 16.86 8.73 1.84
N MET A 55 17.13 7.44 1.62
CA MET A 55 16.98 6.42 2.67
C MET A 55 17.90 6.66 3.86
N VAL A 56 19.13 7.12 3.63
CA VAL A 56 20.04 7.50 4.73
C VAL A 56 19.49 8.71 5.49
N LEU A 57 18.99 9.73 4.78
CA LEU A 57 18.39 10.91 5.40
C LEU A 57 17.13 10.55 6.21
N ALA A 58 16.24 9.75 5.62
CA ALA A 58 14.99 9.27 6.21
C ALA A 58 15.17 8.44 7.48
N THR A 59 16.29 7.73 7.60
CA THR A 59 16.58 6.87 8.76
C THR A 59 17.34 7.61 9.86
N ARG A 60 18.17 8.61 9.51
CA ARG A 60 19.04 9.31 10.45
C ARG A 60 18.47 10.64 10.95
N LEU A 61 17.80 11.41 10.09
CA LEU A 61 17.21 12.70 10.49
C LEU A 61 16.18 12.57 11.61
N PRO A 62 15.30 11.54 11.68
CA PRO A 62 14.41 11.31 12.82
C PRO A 62 15.09 11.30 14.19
N LYS A 63 16.38 10.94 14.24
CA LYS A 63 17.15 10.85 15.48
C LYS A 63 17.64 12.21 15.96
N LEU A 64 17.53 13.26 15.13
CA LEU A 64 17.92 14.61 15.48
C LEU A 64 16.79 15.33 16.23
N SER A 65 17.13 15.98 17.34
CA SER A 65 16.17 16.77 18.12
C SER A 65 15.62 17.94 17.28
N GLY A 66 14.30 18.15 17.36
CA GLY A 66 13.61 19.21 16.63
C GLY A 66 13.48 18.97 15.13
N SER A 67 13.81 17.77 14.65
CA SER A 67 13.56 17.39 13.27
C SER A 67 12.08 17.08 13.02
N SER A 68 11.62 17.35 11.81
CA SER A 68 10.26 17.09 11.37
C SER A 68 10.23 16.78 9.88
N ALA A 69 9.18 16.12 9.45
CA ALA A 69 8.94 15.86 8.04
C ALA A 69 7.49 16.14 7.67
N THR A 70 7.28 16.47 6.40
CA THR A 70 5.96 16.46 5.78
C THR A 70 6.00 15.56 4.56
N PHE A 71 4.91 14.84 4.29
CA PHE A 71 4.74 14.02 3.11
C PHE A 71 3.45 14.40 2.40
N MET A 72 3.54 14.82 1.13
CA MET A 72 2.42 15.35 0.35
C MET A 72 1.66 16.49 1.04
N GLY A 73 2.35 17.29 1.86
CA GLY A 73 1.76 18.39 2.62
C GLY A 73 1.21 18.02 4.00
N ASP A 74 1.10 16.73 4.33
CA ASP A 74 0.70 16.28 5.66
C ASP A 74 1.93 16.14 6.57
N ASP A 75 1.79 16.53 7.84
CA ASP A 75 2.83 16.29 8.84
C ASP A 75 3.03 14.79 9.07
N VAL A 76 4.30 14.38 9.08
CA VAL A 76 4.71 13.02 9.38
C VAL A 76 4.87 12.88 10.88
N VAL A 77 3.86 12.28 11.54
CA VAL A 77 3.86 12.05 12.99
C VAL A 77 3.47 10.60 13.30
N PRO A 78 4.31 9.84 14.04
CA PRO A 78 5.64 10.23 14.48
C PRO A 78 6.65 10.22 13.30
N PHE A 79 7.63 11.13 13.34
CA PHE A 79 8.74 11.14 12.39
C PHE A 79 9.72 10.04 12.80
N THR A 80 9.52 8.83 12.27
CA THR A 80 10.35 7.66 12.56
C THR A 80 10.79 6.96 11.27
N PRO A 81 11.88 6.17 11.30
CA PRO A 81 12.34 5.41 10.14
C PRO A 81 11.29 4.46 9.55
N GLU A 82 10.44 3.86 10.39
CA GLU A 82 9.41 2.90 9.96
C GLU A 82 8.42 3.50 8.97
N LEU A 83 8.12 4.79 9.09
CA LEU A 83 7.23 5.45 8.14
C LEU A 83 7.85 5.53 6.75
N PHE A 84 9.16 5.73 6.64
CA PHE A 84 9.83 5.83 5.36
C PHE A 84 9.93 4.48 4.64
N TYR A 85 9.94 3.37 5.37
CA TYR A 85 9.79 2.04 4.74
C TYR A 85 8.38 1.86 4.15
N LYS A 86 7.33 2.38 4.79
CA LYS A 86 5.98 2.38 4.17
C LYS A 86 5.90 3.29 2.93
N ILE A 87 6.62 4.40 2.95
CA ILE A 87 6.77 5.27 1.78
C ILE A 87 7.56 4.55 0.70
N GLN A 88 8.66 3.85 1.02
CA GLN A 88 9.38 2.98 0.10
C GLN A 88 8.44 1.96 -0.54
N ASP A 89 7.63 1.26 0.25
CA ASP A 89 6.73 0.24 -0.26
C ASP A 89 5.73 0.78 -1.29
N SER A 90 5.40 2.06 -1.22
CA SER A 90 4.40 2.71 -2.06
C SER A 90 5.00 3.49 -3.23
N LEU A 91 6.10 4.21 -3.01
CA LEU A 91 6.83 4.97 -4.02
C LEU A 91 7.77 4.07 -4.82
N TYR A 92 8.68 3.37 -4.15
CA TYR A 92 9.73 2.60 -4.80
C TYR A 92 9.12 1.43 -5.59
N TYR A 93 8.20 0.65 -5.01
CA TYR A 93 7.59 -0.45 -5.77
C TYR A 93 6.64 0.00 -6.88
N CYS A 94 5.91 1.12 -6.73
CA CYS A 94 5.10 1.63 -7.85
C CYS A 94 6.00 2.06 -9.02
N TYR A 95 7.11 2.75 -8.74
CA TYR A 95 7.96 3.30 -9.80
C TYR A 95 8.96 2.29 -10.39
N HIS A 96 9.59 1.45 -9.55
CA HIS A 96 10.65 0.51 -9.96
C HIS A 96 10.09 -0.80 -10.54
N ASN A 97 9.12 -1.43 -9.86
CA ASN A 97 8.55 -2.72 -10.28
C ASN A 97 7.32 -2.55 -11.18
N GLY A 98 7.29 -1.48 -11.98
CA GLY A 98 6.06 -1.04 -12.61
C GLY A 98 6.18 0.07 -13.62
N TYR A 99 6.00 1.31 -13.16
CA TYR A 99 5.78 2.46 -14.03
C TYR A 99 6.94 2.74 -15.00
N GLN A 100 8.19 2.59 -14.57
CA GLN A 100 9.34 2.85 -15.44
C GLN A 100 9.73 1.64 -16.31
N SER A 101 9.44 0.42 -15.84
CA SER A 101 9.84 -0.84 -16.50
C SER A 101 8.79 -1.38 -17.49
N THR A 102 7.55 -0.89 -17.48
CA THR A 102 6.51 -1.29 -18.45
C THR A 102 6.35 -0.33 -19.61
N SER A 103 6.25 -0.87 -20.83
CA SER A 103 5.84 -0.12 -22.03
C SER A 103 4.40 0.40 -21.94
N PHE A 104 3.57 -0.19 -21.06
CA PHE A 104 2.15 0.14 -20.88
C PHE A 104 1.92 0.83 -19.55
N ARG A 105 2.52 2.01 -19.37
CA ARG A 105 2.48 2.76 -18.10
C ARG A 105 1.07 2.99 -17.57
N GLY A 106 0.11 3.26 -18.46
CA GLY A 106 -1.30 3.46 -18.10
C GLY A 106 -2.02 2.21 -17.55
N GLN A 107 -1.46 1.01 -17.77
CA GLN A 107 -2.04 -0.27 -17.33
C GLN A 107 -1.40 -0.83 -16.07
N PHE A 108 -0.40 -0.15 -15.49
CA PHE A 108 0.26 -0.65 -14.28
C PHE A 108 -0.69 -0.76 -13.08
N CYS A 109 -1.62 0.18 -12.99
CA CYS A 109 -2.73 0.15 -12.04
C CYS A 109 -4.02 -0.41 -12.67
N ASP A 110 -3.95 -1.10 -13.80
CA ASP A 110 -5.10 -1.80 -14.40
C ASP A 110 -5.17 -3.23 -13.84
N SER A 111 -5.73 -3.36 -12.64
CA SER A 111 -5.90 -4.63 -11.93
C SER A 111 -7.29 -4.71 -11.29
N ASP A 112 -7.59 -5.78 -10.55
CA ASP A 112 -8.85 -6.03 -9.84
C ASP A 112 -9.57 -4.76 -9.35
N TRP A 113 -8.94 -3.99 -8.46
CA TRP A 113 -9.48 -2.77 -7.88
C TRP A 113 -8.87 -1.47 -8.44
N GLY A 114 -8.23 -1.52 -9.61
CA GLY A 114 -7.55 -0.36 -10.19
C GLY A 114 -6.19 -0.05 -9.55
N CYS A 115 -5.58 -1.02 -8.86
CA CYS A 115 -4.16 -1.04 -8.49
C CYS A 115 -3.79 -2.39 -7.85
N LYS A 116 -2.70 -3.04 -8.30
CA LYS A 116 -2.26 -4.35 -7.77
C LYS A 116 -1.93 -4.35 -6.28
N HIS A 117 -1.64 -3.16 -5.74
CA HIS A 117 -1.36 -2.98 -4.32
C HIS A 117 -2.64 -2.95 -3.47
N LEU A 118 -3.84 -2.89 -4.04
CA LEU A 118 -5.11 -3.04 -3.33
C LEU A 118 -5.49 -4.53 -3.26
N ASN A 119 -5.08 -5.18 -2.18
CA ASN A 119 -5.15 -6.63 -2.06
C ASN A 119 -5.87 -7.11 -0.80
N LYS A 120 -6.32 -6.23 0.11
CA LYS A 120 -7.07 -6.69 1.29
C LYS A 120 -8.42 -7.30 0.91
N MET A 121 -9.04 -6.77 -0.14
CA MET A 121 -10.31 -7.22 -0.68
C MET A 121 -10.10 -7.89 -2.04
N LEU A 122 -10.78 -9.00 -2.29
CA LEU A 122 -10.76 -9.69 -3.58
C LEU A 122 -11.97 -9.28 -4.42
N ARG A 123 -11.76 -9.06 -5.72
CA ARG A 123 -12.83 -8.77 -6.69
C ARG A 123 -13.38 -10.04 -7.32
N TYR A 124 -12.48 -10.89 -7.81
CA TYR A 124 -12.83 -12.13 -8.50
C TYR A 124 -12.85 -13.33 -7.55
N LEU A 125 -13.85 -14.20 -7.73
CA LEU A 125 -14.09 -15.34 -6.85
C LEU A 125 -12.80 -16.15 -6.69
N PRO A 126 -12.38 -16.46 -5.45
CA PRO A 126 -11.14 -17.19 -5.25
C PRO A 126 -11.41 -18.69 -5.46
N ALA A 127 -10.40 -19.43 -5.91
CA ALA A 127 -10.48 -20.89 -5.93
C ALA A 127 -10.67 -21.49 -4.53
N ASP A 128 -10.20 -20.77 -3.50
CA ASP A 128 -10.26 -21.21 -2.11
C ASP A 128 -11.46 -20.58 -1.36
N ARG A 129 -12.30 -21.44 -0.78
CA ARG A 129 -13.44 -21.05 0.08
C ARG A 129 -12.98 -20.17 1.25
N TRP A 130 -11.79 -20.41 1.83
CA TRP A 130 -11.28 -19.59 2.94
C TRP A 130 -10.96 -18.16 2.53
N GLN A 131 -10.70 -17.91 1.24
CA GLN A 131 -10.50 -16.56 0.72
C GLN A 131 -11.81 -15.83 0.42
N SER A 132 -12.95 -16.55 0.42
CA SER A 132 -14.28 -15.94 0.26
C SER A 132 -14.62 -14.95 1.39
N VAL A 133 -13.95 -15.02 2.54
CA VAL A 133 -14.12 -14.03 3.64
C VAL A 133 -13.51 -12.66 3.32
N ARG A 134 -12.65 -12.58 2.29
CA ARG A 134 -12.01 -11.35 1.81
C ARG A 134 -12.75 -10.74 0.63
N HIS A 135 -13.84 -11.34 0.19
CA HIS A 135 -14.60 -10.89 -0.98
C HIS A 135 -15.43 -9.64 -0.73
N TRP A 136 -15.65 -8.87 -1.79
CA TRP A 136 -16.43 -7.63 -1.73
C TRP A 136 -17.90 -7.85 -1.37
N TYR A 137 -18.50 -8.98 -1.74
CA TYR A 137 -19.90 -9.25 -1.43
C TYR A 137 -20.15 -9.45 0.08
N ARG A 138 -19.12 -9.53 0.92
CA ARG A 138 -19.28 -9.47 2.38
C ARG A 138 -19.82 -8.12 2.87
N TYR A 139 -19.64 -7.06 2.08
CA TYR A 139 -20.14 -5.73 2.39
C TYR A 139 -21.57 -5.63 1.89
N GLY A 140 -22.51 -5.98 2.76
CA GLY A 140 -23.92 -5.95 2.41
C GLY A 140 -24.81 -6.39 3.56
N ARG A 141 -26.10 -6.51 3.26
CA ARG A 141 -27.11 -6.96 4.21
C ARG A 141 -28.21 -7.73 3.51
N TYR A 142 -28.77 -8.70 4.21
CA TYR A 142 -29.90 -9.47 3.71
C TYR A 142 -31.21 -8.67 3.85
N VAL A 143 -31.96 -8.55 2.76
CA VAL A 143 -33.26 -7.89 2.68
C VAL A 143 -34.18 -8.71 1.79
N ALA A 144 -35.22 -9.31 2.39
CA ALA A 144 -36.33 -9.95 1.66
C ALA A 144 -35.92 -10.96 0.56
N GLY A 145 -34.95 -11.85 0.82
CA GLY A 145 -34.48 -12.83 -0.17
C GLY A 145 -33.32 -12.35 -1.04
N GLU A 146 -32.91 -11.10 -0.89
CA GLU A 146 -31.81 -10.49 -1.64
C GLU A 146 -30.70 -10.04 -0.71
N TRP A 147 -29.46 -10.14 -1.16
CA TRP A 147 -28.31 -9.57 -0.47
C TRP A 147 -27.95 -8.23 -1.10
N MET A 148 -28.29 -7.16 -0.40
CA MET A 148 -28.06 -5.78 -0.83
C MET A 148 -26.60 -5.41 -0.60
N ILE A 149 -25.92 -4.97 -1.65
CA ILE A 149 -24.49 -4.64 -1.62
C ILE A 149 -24.29 -3.21 -1.13
N ASP A 150 -23.40 -3.05 -0.14
CA ASP A 150 -22.99 -1.75 0.35
C ASP A 150 -21.74 -1.26 -0.41
N LYS A 151 -21.99 -0.68 -1.59
CA LYS A 151 -20.94 -0.05 -2.43
C LYS A 151 -20.18 1.05 -1.67
N GLY A 152 -20.84 1.77 -0.78
CA GLY A 152 -20.22 2.82 0.04
C GLY A 152 -19.16 2.24 0.97
N ALA A 153 -19.49 1.16 1.68
CA ALA A 153 -18.55 0.47 2.55
C ALA A 153 -17.37 -0.16 1.79
N ILE A 154 -17.62 -0.71 0.60
CA ILE A 154 -16.58 -1.25 -0.29
C ILE A 154 -15.60 -0.14 -0.68
N PHE A 155 -16.12 0.98 -1.22
CA PHE A 155 -15.30 2.11 -1.63
C PHE A 155 -14.49 2.67 -0.45
N GLN A 156 -15.12 2.82 0.71
CA GLN A 156 -14.45 3.33 1.90
C GLN A 156 -13.34 2.39 2.39
N ALA A 157 -13.54 1.08 2.34
CA ALA A 157 -12.50 0.10 2.69
C ALA A 157 -11.29 0.17 1.74
N LEU A 158 -11.53 0.24 0.43
CA LEU A 158 -10.47 0.38 -0.58
C LEU A 158 -9.74 1.72 -0.47
N LYS A 159 -10.48 2.82 -0.24
CA LYS A 159 -9.91 4.14 0.02
C LYS A 159 -9.00 4.13 1.25
N THR A 160 -9.45 3.51 2.34
CA THR A 160 -8.68 3.39 3.58
C THR A 160 -7.41 2.56 3.36
N GLU A 161 -7.49 1.47 2.60
CA GLU A 161 -6.31 0.69 2.20
C GLU A 161 -5.34 1.51 1.37
N ALA A 162 -5.83 2.27 0.39
CA ALA A 162 -5.01 3.15 -0.45
C ALA A 162 -4.29 4.24 0.36
N GLU A 163 -4.98 4.85 1.33
CA GLU A 163 -4.41 5.86 2.22
C GLU A 163 -3.33 5.27 3.13
N LEU A 164 -3.61 4.11 3.75
CA LEU A 164 -2.63 3.39 4.58
C LEU A 164 -1.38 2.99 3.79
N LYS A 165 -1.57 2.62 2.52
CA LYS A 165 -0.50 2.28 1.58
C LYS A 165 0.01 3.50 0.80
N ARG A 166 -0.42 4.71 1.11
CA ARG A 166 0.00 5.98 0.46
C ARG A 166 0.03 5.90 -1.09
N LEU A 167 -0.95 5.21 -1.69
CA LEU A 167 -0.96 4.96 -3.14
C LEU A 167 -1.16 6.23 -3.97
N SER A 168 -1.61 7.33 -3.36
CA SER A 168 -1.75 8.65 -3.99
C SER A 168 -0.46 9.20 -4.60
N VAL A 169 0.69 8.65 -4.23
CA VAL A 169 2.00 9.05 -4.75
C VAL A 169 2.30 8.39 -6.10
N CYS A 170 1.64 7.27 -6.39
CA CYS A 170 1.77 6.54 -7.63
C CYS A 170 1.07 7.35 -8.74
N PRO A 171 1.76 7.72 -9.84
CA PRO A 171 1.26 8.69 -10.82
C PRO A 171 0.08 8.14 -11.65
N VAL A 172 -0.09 6.82 -11.64
CA VAL A 172 -1.14 6.09 -12.34
C VAL A 172 -2.27 5.64 -11.42
N PHE A 173 -2.11 5.84 -10.10
CA PHE A 173 -3.16 5.53 -9.15
C PHE A 173 -4.23 6.62 -9.16
N SER A 174 -5.49 6.20 -9.20
CA SER A 174 -6.63 7.11 -9.21
C SER A 174 -7.75 6.58 -8.33
N LEU A 175 -8.14 7.35 -7.31
CA LEU A 175 -9.33 7.08 -6.51
C LEU A 175 -10.61 7.09 -7.36
N GLN A 176 -10.63 7.88 -8.45
CA GLN A 176 -11.78 7.91 -9.36
C GLN A 176 -11.92 6.58 -10.11
N SER A 177 -10.80 5.95 -10.50
CA SER A 177 -10.81 4.63 -11.13
C SER A 177 -11.37 3.56 -10.19
N ILE A 178 -10.97 3.59 -8.90
CA ILE A 178 -11.55 2.70 -7.88
C ILE A 178 -13.06 2.91 -7.79
N LYS A 179 -13.50 4.16 -7.69
CA LYS A 179 -14.92 4.49 -7.59
C LYS A 179 -15.70 3.95 -8.79
N ALA A 180 -15.20 4.15 -10.00
CA ALA A 180 -15.82 3.64 -11.22
C ALA A 180 -15.94 2.10 -11.21
N ILE A 181 -14.92 1.39 -10.72
CA ILE A 181 -14.95 -0.07 -10.57
C ILE A 181 -16.03 -0.49 -9.55
N VAL A 182 -16.13 0.20 -8.41
CA VAL A 182 -17.14 -0.10 -7.38
C VAL A 182 -18.55 0.20 -7.87
N ASP A 183 -18.74 1.28 -8.62
CA ASP A 183 -20.03 1.67 -9.18
C ASP A 183 -20.57 0.61 -10.17
N GLN A 184 -19.67 -0.12 -10.85
CA GLN A 184 -20.00 -1.23 -11.77
C GLN A 184 -20.42 -2.54 -11.07
N LEU A 185 -20.22 -2.67 -9.75
CA LEU A 185 -20.68 -3.85 -9.01
C LEU A 185 -22.22 -3.93 -9.06
N PRO A 186 -22.83 -5.12 -8.93
CA PRO A 186 -24.27 -5.22 -8.79
C PRO A 186 -24.74 -4.56 -7.49
N ASP A 187 -25.94 -3.97 -7.50
CA ASP A 187 -26.55 -3.39 -6.29
C ASP A 187 -27.06 -4.48 -5.31
N LYS A 188 -27.31 -5.68 -5.84
CA LYS A 188 -27.85 -6.80 -5.08
C LYS A 188 -27.49 -8.14 -5.71
N ILE A 189 -27.49 -9.17 -4.87
CA ILE A 189 -27.33 -10.58 -5.25
C ILE A 189 -28.61 -11.29 -4.86
N THR A 190 -29.25 -11.97 -5.83
CA THR A 190 -30.40 -12.83 -5.55
C THR A 190 -29.93 -14.10 -4.88
N ILE A 191 -30.50 -14.44 -3.73
CA ILE A 191 -30.12 -15.62 -2.96
C ILE A 191 -30.90 -16.83 -3.45
N ASP A 192 -30.21 -17.71 -4.16
CA ASP A 192 -30.70 -18.97 -4.66
C ASP A 192 -29.81 -20.14 -4.16
N HIS A 193 -29.95 -21.31 -4.79
CA HIS A 193 -29.19 -22.51 -4.46
C HIS A 193 -27.65 -22.37 -4.61
N THR A 194 -27.18 -21.36 -5.35
CA THR A 194 -25.75 -21.08 -5.54
C THR A 194 -25.13 -20.30 -4.38
N TRP A 195 -25.93 -19.86 -3.41
CA TRP A 195 -25.46 -19.10 -2.24
C TRP A 195 -25.87 -19.78 -0.93
N GLN A 196 -24.90 -19.95 -0.04
CA GLN A 196 -25.09 -20.29 1.36
C GLN A 196 -25.19 -19.00 2.19
N VAL A 197 -26.30 -18.84 2.92
CA VAL A 197 -26.46 -17.75 3.88
C VAL A 197 -25.94 -18.21 5.25
N LEU A 198 -25.02 -17.43 5.83
CA LEU A 198 -24.57 -17.62 7.20
C LEU A 198 -25.37 -16.74 8.14
N THR A 199 -25.85 -17.33 9.23
CA THR A 199 -26.63 -16.67 10.28
C THR A 199 -25.86 -16.64 11.60
N ARG A 200 -26.15 -15.63 12.42
CA ARG A 200 -25.66 -15.52 13.80
C ARG A 200 -26.84 -15.25 14.73
N SER A 201 -26.81 -15.81 15.92
CA SER A 201 -27.87 -15.58 16.91
C SER A 201 -27.64 -14.25 17.62
N GLU A 202 -28.63 -13.37 17.57
CA GLU A 202 -28.64 -12.08 18.26
C GLU A 202 -29.74 -12.07 19.34
N VAL A 203 -29.43 -11.47 20.50
CA VAL A 203 -30.42 -11.27 21.56
C VAL A 203 -31.19 -9.98 21.27
N THR A 204 -32.49 -10.11 21.07
CA THR A 204 -33.41 -8.99 20.88
C THR A 204 -34.39 -8.92 22.06
N GLU A 205 -35.17 -7.84 22.16
CA GLU A 205 -36.26 -7.72 23.14
C GLU A 205 -37.29 -8.86 23.05
N ARG A 206 -37.35 -9.56 21.91
CA ARG A 206 -38.27 -10.67 21.63
C ARG A 206 -37.64 -12.06 21.81
N GLY A 207 -36.41 -12.13 22.30
CA GLY A 207 -35.64 -13.36 22.46
C GLY A 207 -34.49 -13.50 21.47
N ILE A 208 -33.96 -14.71 21.36
CA ILE A 208 -32.83 -15.04 20.48
C ILE A 208 -33.35 -15.24 19.06
N VAL A 209 -32.81 -14.48 18.10
CA VAL A 209 -33.18 -14.55 16.68
C VAL A 209 -31.93 -14.76 15.84
N ASP A 210 -32.00 -15.64 14.84
CA ASP A 210 -30.93 -15.83 13.88
C ASP A 210 -30.98 -14.77 12.77
N VAL A 211 -29.94 -13.95 12.68
CA VAL A 211 -29.82 -12.85 11.72
C VAL A 211 -28.78 -13.22 10.64
N PRO A 212 -29.13 -13.14 9.34
CA PRO A 212 -28.16 -13.30 8.27
C PRO A 212 -27.06 -12.23 8.35
N TYR A 213 -25.81 -12.65 8.34
CA TYR A 213 -24.67 -11.72 8.42
C TYR A 213 -23.66 -11.87 7.29
N MET A 214 -23.73 -12.94 6.49
CA MET A 214 -22.83 -13.17 5.37
C MET A 214 -23.44 -14.15 4.35
N ILE A 215 -22.96 -14.08 3.11
CA ILE A 215 -23.23 -15.07 2.07
C ILE A 215 -21.93 -15.68 1.55
N LEU A 216 -21.97 -16.95 1.15
CA LEU A 216 -20.85 -17.69 0.54
C LEU A 216 -21.33 -18.46 -0.70
N PRO A 217 -20.51 -18.63 -1.75
CA PRO A 217 -20.86 -19.49 -2.88
C PRO A 217 -21.05 -20.97 -2.50
N ASN A 218 -21.98 -21.66 -3.17
CA ASN A 218 -22.35 -23.07 -2.95
C ASN A 218 -22.53 -23.83 -4.29
N PRO A 219 -21.83 -24.96 -4.56
CA PRO A 219 -20.67 -25.54 -3.88
C PRO A 219 -19.37 -24.80 -4.25
N PRO A 220 -18.19 -25.09 -3.65
CA PRO A 220 -16.94 -24.42 -4.05
C PRO A 220 -16.72 -24.55 -5.57
N VAL A 221 -16.27 -23.47 -6.22
CA VAL A 221 -15.79 -23.51 -7.60
C VAL A 221 -14.57 -24.44 -7.63
N GLN A 222 -14.77 -25.70 -7.98
CA GLN A 222 -13.68 -26.56 -8.42
C GLN A 222 -13.30 -26.07 -9.82
N HIS A 223 -12.25 -25.27 -9.91
CA HIS A 223 -11.48 -25.27 -11.15
C HIS A 223 -10.81 -26.63 -11.19
N ASP A 224 -11.14 -27.44 -12.21
CA ASP A 224 -10.28 -28.54 -12.61
C ASP A 224 -8.89 -27.93 -12.83
N ILE A 225 -8.00 -28.16 -11.85
CA ILE A 225 -6.60 -27.84 -12.01
C ILE A 225 -6.13 -28.82 -13.08
N GLU A 226 -6.10 -28.40 -14.34
CA GLU A 226 -5.24 -29.08 -15.31
C GLU A 226 -3.85 -29.12 -14.67
N PRO A 227 -3.24 -30.30 -14.54
CA PRO A 227 -1.93 -30.42 -13.94
C PRO A 227 -0.99 -29.50 -14.73
N PHE A 228 -0.56 -28.41 -14.08
CA PHE A 228 0.43 -27.50 -14.62
C PHE A 228 1.63 -28.35 -15.00
N SER A 229 1.84 -28.52 -16.31
CA SER A 229 3.07 -29.08 -16.85
C SER A 229 4.20 -28.17 -16.41
N ASP A 230 5.18 -28.77 -15.74
CA ASP A 230 6.47 -28.22 -15.31
C ASP A 230 6.86 -26.93 -16.06
N ALA A 231 6.49 -25.79 -15.47
CA ALA A 231 7.11 -24.52 -15.84
C ALA A 231 8.51 -24.49 -15.18
N PRO A 232 9.56 -24.09 -15.90
CA PRO A 232 10.90 -24.01 -15.35
C PRO A 232 10.93 -23.02 -14.19
N ASP A 233 11.66 -23.37 -13.12
CA ASP A 233 11.90 -22.55 -11.93
C ASP A 233 12.15 -21.08 -12.30
N GLU A 234 11.14 -20.22 -12.16
CA GLU A 234 11.34 -18.78 -12.12
C GLU A 234 11.95 -18.45 -10.76
N ASP A 235 13.11 -17.78 -10.78
CA ASP A 235 13.87 -17.30 -9.64
C ASP A 235 12.96 -16.65 -8.58
N VAL A 236 12.59 -17.44 -7.56
CA VAL A 236 11.88 -16.93 -6.38
C VAL A 236 12.86 -15.99 -5.68
N PRO A 237 12.56 -14.67 -5.59
CA PRO A 237 13.46 -13.74 -4.92
C PRO A 237 13.65 -14.18 -3.47
N PRO A 238 14.87 -14.05 -2.92
CA PRO A 238 15.17 -14.53 -1.59
C PRO A 238 14.22 -13.91 -0.56
N PRO A 239 13.82 -14.67 0.48
CA PRO A 239 12.95 -14.16 1.52
C PRO A 239 13.57 -12.91 2.15
N MET A 240 12.75 -11.86 2.29
CA MET A 240 13.19 -10.58 2.83
C MET A 240 13.81 -10.79 4.23
N PRO A 241 14.98 -10.19 4.51
CA PRO A 241 15.58 -10.24 5.83
C PRO A 241 14.66 -9.60 6.87
N ASN A 242 14.72 -10.13 8.09
CA ASN A 242 13.90 -9.68 9.21
C ASN A 242 14.21 -8.19 9.53
N VAL A 243 13.20 -7.33 9.37
CA VAL A 243 13.30 -5.86 9.41
C VAL A 243 13.61 -5.30 10.81
N ALA A 244 13.59 -6.15 11.84
CA ALA A 244 13.75 -5.76 13.24
C ALA A 244 15.16 -5.31 13.67
N ASP A 245 16.18 -5.41 12.81
CA ASP A 245 17.58 -5.06 13.15
C ASP A 245 18.27 -4.14 12.10
N VAL A 246 17.49 -3.49 11.23
CA VAL A 246 18.02 -2.67 10.11
C VAL A 246 18.79 -1.43 10.60
N ASP A 247 18.47 -0.94 11.79
CA ASP A 247 19.17 0.13 12.50
C ASP A 247 20.60 -0.24 12.91
N LYS A 248 21.00 -1.51 12.75
CA LYS A 248 22.38 -2.00 12.87
C LYS A 248 23.07 -2.23 11.52
N TRP A 249 22.37 -2.06 10.41
CA TRP A 249 22.93 -2.33 9.09
C TRP A 249 24.00 -1.30 8.74
N THR A 250 25.11 -1.83 8.26
CA THR A 250 26.19 -1.09 7.64
C THR A 250 25.75 -0.54 6.29
N GLU A 251 26.45 0.48 5.80
CA GLU A 251 26.19 1.08 4.49
C GLU A 251 26.33 0.06 3.35
N GLU A 252 27.24 -0.92 3.51
CA GLU A 252 27.37 -2.06 2.59
C GLU A 252 26.16 -2.99 2.61
N GLU A 253 25.55 -3.24 3.77
CA GLU A 253 24.35 -4.08 3.88
C GLU A 253 23.13 -3.38 3.29
N ILE A 254 22.98 -2.08 3.52
CA ILE A 254 21.96 -1.25 2.87
C ILE A 254 22.17 -1.28 1.35
N ASN A 255 23.39 -1.02 0.86
CA ASN A 255 23.69 -1.03 -0.58
C ASN A 255 23.50 -2.42 -1.20
N ARG A 256 23.86 -3.50 -0.50
CA ARG A 256 23.66 -4.88 -0.97
C ARG A 256 22.18 -5.26 -1.02
N PHE A 257 21.38 -4.81 -0.06
CA PHE A 257 19.92 -4.95 -0.11
C PHE A 257 19.33 -4.15 -1.29
N LEU A 258 19.76 -2.90 -1.47
CA LEU A 258 19.36 -2.07 -2.60
C LEU A 258 19.76 -2.67 -3.96
N ASP A 259 20.95 -3.27 -4.07
CA ASP A 259 21.42 -3.94 -5.30
C ASP A 259 20.70 -5.26 -5.57
N GLY A 260 20.27 -5.98 -4.52
CA GLY A 260 19.40 -7.14 -4.64
C GLY A 260 18.00 -6.80 -5.15
N MET A 261 17.51 -5.59 -4.88
CA MET A 261 16.21 -5.10 -5.40
C MET A 261 16.29 -4.56 -6.84
N LYS A 262 17.48 -4.34 -7.40
CA LYS A 262 17.67 -3.90 -8.80
C LYS A 262 17.72 -5.07 -9.79
N ARG A 263 17.74 -6.32 -9.32
CA ARG A 263 17.67 -7.53 -10.13
C ARG A 263 16.21 -7.98 -10.25
#